data_AF-A0A1C3PBZ8-F1
#
_entry.id   AF-A0A1C3PBZ8-F1
#
_cell.length_a   1.000
_cell.length_b   1.000
_cell.length_c   1.000
_cell.angle_alpha   90.00
_cell.angle_beta   90.00
_cell.angle_gamma   90.00
#
_symmetry.space_group_name_H-M   'P 1'
#
loop_
_entity.id
_entity.type
_entity.pdbx_description
1 polymer ?
#
loop_
_entity_poly.entity_id
_entity_poly.type
_entity_poly.pdbx_seq_one_letter_code
_entity_poly.pdbx_strand_id
1 'polypeptide(L)' 'MVRAGAVDGPGFLGVGVDPDSNAAHAGGDRDITAAGSPARTLVVEVREDLEIVRGVRACLAG' A
#
# COMPACT_ATOMS: atom_id res chain seq x y z
N MET A 1 -3.71 2.31 15.43
CA MET A 1 -3.94 2.47 13.97
C MET A 1 -3.41 1.22 13.27
N VAL A 2 -4.15 0.59 12.34
CA VAL A 2 -3.80 -0.75 11.79
C VAL A 2 -2.44 -0.76 11.07
N ARG A 3 -2.20 0.19 10.16
CA ARG A 3 -0.96 0.25 9.36
C ARG A 3 0.30 0.42 10.23
N ALA A 4 0.25 1.33 11.21
CA ALA A 4 1.34 1.54 12.14
C ALA A 4 1.63 0.29 12.98
N GLY A 5 0.60 -0.38 13.50
CA GLY A 5 0.78 -1.61 14.27
C GLY A 5 1.32 -2.78 13.44
N ALA A 6 1.01 -2.83 12.13
CA ALA A 6 1.50 -3.88 11.25
C ALA A 6 3.01 -3.78 10.97
N VAL A 7 3.59 -2.58 11.03
CA VAL A 7 5.04 -2.37 10.78
C VAL A 7 5.90 -2.36 12.05
N ASP A 8 5.27 -2.31 13.24
CA ASP A 8 6.00 -2.25 14.52
C ASP A 8 6.80 -3.53 14.81
N GLY A 9 6.18 -4.70 14.57
CA GLY A 9 6.86 -6.00 14.71
C GLY A 9 8.06 -6.20 13.76
N PRO A 10 7.91 -5.99 12.44
CA PRO A 10 9.00 -6.13 11.48
C PRO A 10 9.91 -4.90 11.36
N GLY A 11 9.81 -3.90 12.25
CA GLY A 11 10.60 -2.67 12.16
C GLY A 11 12.12 -2.90 12.09
N PHE A 12 12.62 -3.95 12.76
CA PHE A 12 14.02 -4.37 12.73
C PHE A 12 14.50 -4.85 11.34
N LEU A 13 13.58 -5.19 10.43
CA LEU A 13 13.86 -5.55 9.04
C LEU A 13 13.91 -4.32 8.13
N GLY A 14 13.76 -3.11 8.68
CA GLY A 14 13.84 -1.86 7.93
C GLY A 14 12.53 -1.42 7.28
N VAL A 15 11.40 -1.90 7.78
CA VAL A 15 10.06 -1.41 7.39
C VAL A 15 9.61 -0.35 8.38
N GLY A 16 9.01 0.73 7.91
CA GLY A 16 8.49 1.80 8.76
C GLY A 16 7.48 2.66 8.03
N VAL A 17 6.65 3.36 8.81
CA VAL A 17 5.68 4.33 8.28
C VAL A 17 5.91 5.73 8.84
N ASP A 18 5.85 6.73 7.97
CA ASP A 18 5.81 8.13 8.34
C ASP A 18 4.43 8.47 8.96
N PRO A 19 4.35 8.98 10.20
CA PRO A 19 3.08 9.21 10.88
C PRO A 19 2.18 10.21 10.16
N ASP A 20 2.75 11.28 9.61
CA ASP A 20 2.00 12.36 8.96
C ASP A 20 1.41 11.87 7.63
N SER A 21 2.22 11.22 6.81
CA SER A 21 1.79 10.62 5.54
C SER A 21 0.76 9.51 5.74
N ASN A 22 0.90 8.72 6.79
CA ASN A 22 -0.02 7.62 7.16
C ASN A 22 -1.38 8.11 7.70
N ALA A 23 -1.40 9.28 8.36
CA ALA A 23 -2.62 9.91 8.86
C ALA A 23 -3.35 10.72 7.78
N ALA A 24 -2.63 11.25 6.79
CA ALA A 24 -3.21 12.07 5.74
C ALA A 24 -4.18 11.25 4.85
N HIS A 25 -5.38 11.77 4.65
CA HIS A 25 -6.41 11.21 3.77
C HIS A 25 -6.39 11.96 2.44
N ALA A 26 -6.06 11.31 1.32
CA ALA A 26 -6.19 11.97 0.01
C ALA A 26 -6.58 11.08 -1.17
N GLY A 27 -7.05 9.85 -0.92
CA GLY A 27 -7.29 8.87 -1.98
C GLY A 27 -6.01 8.53 -2.77
N GLY A 28 -6.13 7.69 -3.79
CA GLY A 28 -5.02 7.36 -4.67
C GLY A 28 -3.89 6.57 -4.03
N ASP A 29 -2.85 6.36 -4.85
CA ASP A 29 -1.60 5.73 -4.44
C ASP A 29 -0.74 6.69 -3.62
N ARG A 30 -0.07 6.15 -2.60
CA ARG A 30 0.74 6.94 -1.69
C ARG A 30 1.92 6.16 -1.15
N ASP A 31 3.04 6.86 -1.09
CA ASP A 31 4.18 6.45 -0.29
C ASP A 31 4.01 6.96 1.15
N ILE A 32 4.00 6.06 2.12
CA ILE A 32 3.97 6.38 3.55
C ILE A 32 5.24 5.90 4.26
N THR A 33 6.34 5.69 3.53
CA THR A 33 7.60 5.17 4.06
C THR A 33 8.20 6.11 5.09
N ALA A 34 8.62 5.58 6.25
CA ALA A 34 9.36 6.36 7.22
C ALA A 34 10.73 6.78 6.68
N ALA A 35 11.21 7.95 7.09
CA ALA A 35 12.55 8.41 6.72
C ALA A 35 13.63 7.40 7.16
N GLY A 36 14.48 6.98 6.22
CA GLY A 36 15.55 6.01 6.47
C GLY A 36 15.12 4.54 6.44
N SER A 37 13.84 4.22 6.23
CA SER A 37 13.42 2.84 6.00
C SER A 37 13.93 2.35 4.63
N PRO A 38 14.74 1.27 4.57
CA PRO A 38 15.19 0.70 3.31
C PRO A 38 14.08 0.04 2.50
N ALA A 39 13.02 -0.45 3.16
CA ALA A 39 11.84 -1.00 2.51
C ALA A 39 10.76 0.07 2.36
N ARG A 40 10.17 0.19 1.16
CA ARG A 40 9.06 1.12 0.92
C ARG A 40 7.75 0.56 1.43
N THR A 41 6.97 1.41 2.10
CA THR A 41 5.61 1.11 2.56
C THR A 41 4.62 1.95 1.76
N LEU A 42 3.82 1.28 0.92
CA LEU A 42 2.88 1.94 0.02
C LEU A 42 1.44 1.67 0.43
N VAL A 43 0.59 2.70 0.32
CA VAL A 43 -0.86 2.55 0.24
C VAL A 43 -1.21 2.57 -1.25
N VAL A 44 -1.84 1.50 -1.72
CA VAL A 44 -2.25 1.38 -3.11
C VAL A 44 -3.77 1.35 -3.14
N GLU A 45 -4.38 2.28 -3.86
CA GLU A 45 -5.83 2.33 -3.99
C GLU A 45 -6.31 1.10 -4.77
N VAL A 46 -7.31 0.41 -4.24
CA VAL A 46 -7.91 -0.74 -4.91
C VAL A 46 -8.69 -0.25 -6.13
N ARG A 47 -8.39 -0.84 -7.30
CA ARG A 47 -9.06 -0.59 -8.58
C ARG A 47 -9.76 -1.87 -9.04
N GLU A 48 -10.72 -2.31 -8.23
CA GLU A 48 -11.42 -3.59 -8.43
C GLU A 48 -12.13 -3.65 -9.78
N ASP A 49 -12.71 -2.54 -10.23
CA ASP A 49 -13.33 -2.39 -11.53
C ASP A 49 -12.38 -2.75 -12.69
N LEU A 50 -11.14 -2.24 -12.65
CA LEU A 50 -10.12 -2.55 -13.65
C LEU A 50 -9.68 -4.01 -13.56
N GLU A 51 -9.55 -4.58 -12.36
CA GLU A 51 -9.21 -6.00 -12.18
C GLU A 51 -10.32 -6.93 -12.68
N ILE A 52 -11.59 -6.60 -12.46
CA ILE A 52 -12.73 -7.33 -13.03
C ILE A 52 -12.67 -7.30 -14.56
N VAL A 53 -12.45 -6.13 -15.17
CA VAL A 53 -12.34 -6.00 -16.64
C VAL A 53 -11.18 -6.84 -17.18
N ARG A 54 -10.03 -6.85 -16.50
CA ARG A 54 -8.87 -7.68 -16.87
C ARG A 54 -9.22 -9.17 -16.80
N GLY A 55 -9.85 -9.60 -15.71
CA GLY A 55 -10.30 -10.99 -15.53
C GLY A 55 -11.28 -11.43 -16.63
N VAL A 56 -12.28 -10.62 -16.95
CA VAL A 56 -13.25 -10.90 -18.03
C VAL A 56 -12.54 -11.04 -19.38
N ARG A 57 -11.62 -10.12 -19.71
CA ARG A 57 -10.85 -10.20 -20.97
C ARG A 57 -10.00 -11.47 -21.03
N ALA A 58 -9.39 -11.88 -19.93
CA ALA A 58 -8.60 -13.11 -19.86
C ALA A 58 -9.49 -14.36 -20.09
N CYS A 59 -10.69 -14.41 -19.51
CA CYS A 59 -11.64 -15.51 -19.71
C CYS A 59 -12.15 -15.61 -21.15
N LEU A 60 -12.31 -14.47 -21.84
CA LEU A 60 -12.81 -14.40 -23.21
C LEU A 60 -11.73 -14.59 -24.29
N ALA A 61 -10.44 -14.59 -23.93
CA ALA A 61 -9.33 -14.76 -24.86
C ALA A 61 -9.05 -16.22 -25.24
N GLY A 62 -9.95 -17.14 -24.88
CA GLY A 62 -9.92 -18.56 -25.26
C GLY A 62 -10.29 -18.81 -26.72
#